data_AF-A0A127K5W5-F1
#
_entry.id   AF-A0A127K5W5-F1
#
_cell.length_a   1.000
_cell.length_b   1.000
_cell.length_c   1.000
_cell.angle_alpha   90.00
_cell.angle_beta   90.00
_cell.angle_gamma   90.00
#
_symmetry.space_group_name_H-M   'P 1'
#
loop_
_entity.id
_entity.type
_entity.pdbx_description
1 polymer ?
#
loop_
_entity_poly.entity_id
_entity_poly.type
_entity_poly.pdbx_seq_one_letter_code
_entity_poly.pdbx_strand_id
1 'polypeptide(L)'
;MEDDLVKKITANPKYQKLVGVRTSYGWLLTIIMLVVYYGYIAVIAFSKESLAVRLGEGVMTVGIPVGLGVIAFTVIITGIYVRRANSEFDALTADIVKESGK
;
A
#
# COMPACT_ATOMS: atom_id res chain seq x y z
N MET A 1 13.77 31.46 10.19
CA MET A 1 14.89 30.51 10.18
C MET A 1 14.43 29.10 9.83
N GLU A 2 13.36 28.55 10.44
CA GLU A 2 12.77 27.26 10.05
C GLU A 2 12.26 27.23 8.60
N ASP A 3 11.57 28.27 8.14
CA ASP A 3 11.06 28.36 6.75
C ASP A 3 12.15 28.28 5.68
N ASP A 4 13.33 28.83 5.96
CA ASP A 4 14.45 28.83 5.01
C ASP A 4 15.11 27.45 4.89
N LEU A 5 15.12 26.70 5.99
CA LEU A 5 15.56 25.30 6.00
C LEU A 5 14.57 24.40 5.25
N VAL A 6 13.26 24.57 5.48
CA VAL A 6 12.21 23.82 4.76
C VAL A 6 12.29 24.11 3.26
N LYS A 7 12.48 25.37 2.84
CA LYS A 7 12.66 25.75 1.43
C LYS A 7 13.90 25.13 0.81
N LYS A 8 15.04 25.11 1.51
CA LYS A 8 16.26 24.44 1.03
C LYS A 8 16.09 22.93 0.86
N ILE A 9 15.39 22.28 1.80
CA ILE A 9 15.15 20.83 1.74
C ILE A 9 14.18 20.49 0.61
N THR A 10 13.08 21.24 0.47
CA THR A 10 12.07 21.01 -0.59
C THR A 10 12.59 21.37 -2.00
N ALA A 11 13.54 22.31 -2.11
CA ALA A 11 14.23 22.61 -3.36
C ALA A 11 15.29 21.57 -3.76
N ASN A 12 15.65 20.64 -2.86
CA ASN A 12 16.67 19.63 -3.15
C ASN A 12 16.12 18.60 -4.17
N PRO A 13 16.79 18.40 -5.32
CA PRO A 13 16.34 17.45 -6.34
C PRO A 13 16.29 15.99 -5.85
N LYS A 14 17.13 15.60 -4.87
CA LYS A 14 17.03 14.28 -4.23
C LYS A 14 15.74 14.13 -3.42
N TYR A 15 15.34 15.17 -2.69
CA TYR A 15 14.10 15.19 -1.93
C TYR A 15 12.88 15.13 -2.85
N GLN A 16 12.87 15.92 -3.93
CA GLN A 16 11.78 15.87 -4.91
C GLN A 16 11.66 14.51 -5.61
N LYS A 17 12.79 13.87 -5.93
CA LYS A 17 12.80 12.51 -6.49
C LYS A 17 12.22 11.48 -5.52
N LEU A 18 12.58 11.56 -4.23
CA LEU A 18 12.00 10.70 -3.19
C LEU A 18 10.48 10.86 -3.11
N VAL A 19 10.01 12.10 -3.00
CA VAL A 19 8.57 12.39 -2.89
C VAL A 19 7.84 11.89 -4.14
N GLY A 20 8.41 12.09 -5.33
CA GLY A 20 7.82 11.60 -6.58
C GLY A 20 7.68 10.08 -6.64
N VAL A 21 8.72 9.34 -6.24
CA VAL A 21 8.70 7.86 -6.23
C VAL A 21 7.70 7.35 -5.19
N ARG A 22 7.73 7.90 -3.97
CA ARG A 22 6.79 7.52 -2.88
C ARG A 22 5.35 7.77 -3.26
N THR A 23 5.05 8.95 -3.80
CA THR A 23 3.68 9.33 -4.17
C THR A 23 3.16 8.46 -5.30
N SER A 24 3.96 8.23 -6.35
CA SER A 24 3.55 7.38 -7.48
C SER A 24 3.27 5.93 -7.03
N TYR A 25 4.13 5.39 -6.16
CA TYR A 25 3.97 4.04 -5.63
C TYR A 25 2.76 3.93 -4.70
N GLY A 26 2.56 4.92 -3.84
CA GLY A 26 1.37 5.03 -2.99
C GLY A 26 0.09 5.03 -3.82
N TRP A 27 0.02 5.87 -4.86
CA TRP A 27 -1.12 5.91 -5.77
C TRP A 27 -1.36 4.58 -6.49
N LEU A 28 -0.31 3.90 -6.96
CA LEU A 28 -0.45 2.59 -7.60
C LEU A 28 -1.10 1.58 -6.65
N LEU A 29 -0.60 1.48 -5.41
CA LEU A 29 -1.15 0.55 -4.43
C LEU A 29 -2.56 0.94 -3.98
N THR A 30 -2.85 2.24 -3.86
CA THR A 30 -4.21 2.73 -3.61
C THR A 30 -5.16 2.32 -4.72
N ILE A 31 -4.79 2.52 -5.99
CA ILE A 31 -5.64 2.11 -7.13
C ILE A 31 -5.89 0.61 -7.11
N ILE A 32 -4.84 -0.19 -6.88
CA ILE A 32 -4.97 -1.66 -6.77
C ILE A 32 -5.94 -2.02 -5.63
N MET A 33 -5.81 -1.39 -4.46
CA MET A 33 -6.70 -1.62 -3.33
C MET A 33 -8.15 -1.25 -3.65
N LEU A 34 -8.37 -0.11 -4.33
CA LEU A 34 -9.71 0.33 -4.74
C LEU A 34 -10.33 -0.67 -5.72
N VAL A 35 -9.57 -1.16 -6.70
CA VAL A 35 -10.06 -2.16 -7.65
C VAL A 35 -10.50 -3.44 -6.93
N VAL A 36 -9.69 -3.96 -6.01
CA VAL A 36 -10.04 -5.17 -5.27
C VAL A 36 -11.22 -4.94 -4.33
N TYR A 37 -11.24 -3.82 -3.62
CA TYR A 37 -12.32 -3.48 -2.69
C TYR A 37 -13.66 -3.31 -3.40
N TYR A 38 -13.72 -2.46 -4.43
CA TYR A 38 -14.94 -2.26 -5.20
C TYR A 38 -15.31 -3.47 -6.04
N GLY A 39 -14.33 -4.23 -6.54
CA GLY A 39 -14.58 -5.51 -7.20
C GLY A 39 -15.25 -6.51 -6.27
N TYR A 40 -14.76 -6.65 -5.04
CA TYR A 40 -15.37 -7.52 -4.03
C TYR A 40 -16.78 -7.07 -3.65
N ILE A 41 -16.98 -5.75 -3.45
CA ILE A 41 -18.32 -5.19 -3.20
C ILE A 41 -19.26 -5.44 -4.38
N ALA A 42 -18.80 -5.29 -5.62
CA ALA A 42 -19.62 -5.54 -6.80
C ALA A 42 -20.04 -7.02 -6.87
N VAL A 43 -19.15 -7.96 -6.57
CA VAL A 43 -19.50 -9.39 -6.50
C VAL A 43 -20.56 -9.63 -5.43
N ILE A 44 -20.45 -9.02 -4.24
CA ILE A 44 -21.46 -9.12 -3.20
C ILE A 44 -22.79 -8.50 -3.65
N ALA A 45 -22.76 -7.33 -4.30
CA ALA A 45 -23.96 -6.60 -4.68
C ALA A 45 -24.76 -7.31 -5.79
N PHE A 46 -24.07 -7.82 -6.81
CA PHE A 46 -24.70 -8.37 -8.02
C PHE A 46 -24.74 -9.89 -8.05
N SER A 47 -23.84 -10.57 -7.34
CA SER A 47 -23.64 -12.02 -7.44
C SER A 47 -23.48 -12.71 -6.08
N LYS A 48 -24.15 -12.21 -5.01
CA LYS A 48 -24.07 -12.82 -3.66
C LYS A 48 -24.31 -14.33 -3.63
N GLU A 49 -25.14 -14.85 -4.54
CA GLU A 49 -25.46 -16.27 -4.63
C GLU A 49 -24.22 -17.12 -4.93
N SER A 50 -23.26 -16.61 -5.71
CA SER A 50 -22.00 -17.30 -5.99
C SER A 50 -21.14 -17.46 -4.73
N LEU A 51 -21.18 -16.47 -3.83
CA LEU A 51 -20.49 -16.52 -2.54
C LEU A 51 -21.25 -17.37 -1.50
N ALA A 52 -22.55 -17.56 -1.68
CA ALA A 52 -23.38 -18.38 -0.79
C ALA A 52 -23.30 -19.89 -1.10
N VAL A 53 -22.70 -20.28 -2.23
CA VAL A 53 -22.49 -21.70 -2.59
C VAL A 53 -21.73 -22.40 -1.46
N ARG A 54 -22.27 -23.50 -0.98
CA ARG A 54 -21.63 -24.32 0.07
C ARG A 54 -20.46 -25.10 -0.50
N LEU A 55 -19.38 -25.14 0.25
CA LEU A 55 -18.21 -25.99 -0.01
C LEU A 55 -18.43 -27.33 0.69
N GLY A 56 -18.89 -28.32 -0.07
CA GLY A 56 -19.15 -29.67 0.41
C GLY A 56 -20.41 -29.78 1.29
N GLU A 57 -20.43 -30.79 2.15
CA GLU A 57 -21.58 -31.10 3.02
C GLU A 57 -21.65 -30.22 4.28
N GLY A 58 -20.64 -29.39 4.53
CA GLY A 58 -20.55 -28.51 5.70
C GLY A 58 -21.32 -27.19 5.56
N VAL A 59 -21.18 -26.34 6.57
CA VAL A 59 -21.80 -25.00 6.62
C VAL A 59 -20.94 -23.91 5.95
N MET A 60 -19.71 -24.25 5.53
CA MET A 60 -18.79 -23.29 4.93
C MET A 60 -19.25 -22.91 3.53
N THR A 61 -19.27 -21.61 3.23
CA THR A 61 -19.58 -21.09 1.90
C THR A 61 -18.31 -20.61 1.19
N VAL A 62 -18.36 -20.53 -0.14
CA VAL A 62 -17.29 -19.99 -0.98
C VAL A 62 -16.88 -18.58 -0.56
N GLY A 63 -17.80 -17.79 -0.02
CA GLY A 63 -17.53 -16.45 0.51
C GLY A 63 -16.49 -16.42 1.62
N ILE A 64 -16.35 -17.48 2.43
CA ILE A 64 -15.37 -17.50 3.53
C ILE A 64 -13.93 -17.53 3.00
N PRO A 65 -13.51 -18.51 2.15
CA PRO A 65 -12.20 -18.48 1.54
C PRO A 65 -11.92 -17.23 0.71
N VAL A 66 -12.92 -16.72 -0.02
CA VAL A 66 -12.78 -15.49 -0.81
C VAL A 66 -12.49 -14.29 0.09
N GLY A 67 -13.26 -14.10 1.16
CA GLY A 67 -13.03 -13.03 2.13
C GLY A 67 -11.67 -13.15 2.82
N LEU A 68 -11.25 -14.36 3.21
CA LEU A 68 -9.91 -14.61 3.73
C LEU A 68 -8.81 -14.26 2.71
N GLY A 69 -9.03 -14.57 1.43
CA GLY A 69 -8.14 -14.18 0.34
C GLY A 69 -7.98 -12.66 0.23
N VAL A 70 -9.08 -11.91 0.34
CA VAL A 70 -9.06 -10.43 0.33
C VAL A 70 -8.28 -9.88 1.54
N ILE A 71 -8.47 -10.46 2.73
CA ILE A 71 -7.72 -10.07 3.94
C ILE A 71 -6.22 -10.34 3.76
N ALA A 72 -5.85 -11.55 3.34
CA ALA A 72 -4.46 -11.93 3.10
C ALA A 72 -3.80 -11.01 2.07
N PHE A 73 -4.49 -10.73 0.97
CA PHE A 73 -4.06 -9.79 -0.04
C PHE A 73 -3.80 -8.38 0.53
N THR A 74 -4.71 -7.87 1.38
CA THR A 74 -4.58 -6.56 2.02
C THR A 74 -3.33 -6.49 2.90
N VAL A 75 -3.06 -7.55 3.68
CA VAL A 75 -1.86 -7.66 4.52
C VAL A 75 -0.60 -7.68 3.65
N ILE A 76 -0.59 -8.45 2.55
CA ILE A 76 0.54 -8.54 1.63
C ILE A 76 0.85 -7.18 1.00
N ILE A 77 -0.14 -6.48 0.45
CA ILE A 77 0.07 -5.16 -0.15
C ILE A 77 0.58 -4.15 0.88
N THR A 78 0.02 -4.15 2.08
CA THR A 78 0.48 -3.27 3.16
C THR A 78 1.93 -3.57 3.52
N GLY A 79 2.31 -4.85 3.63
CA GLY A 79 3.69 -5.25 3.88
C GLY A 79 4.65 -4.84 2.77
N ILE A 80 4.25 -5.00 1.50
CA ILE A 80 5.03 -4.54 0.33
C ILE A 80 5.23 -3.02 0.39
N TYR A 81 4.16 -2.26 0.66
CA TYR A 81 4.23 -0.81 0.81
C TYR A 81 5.21 -0.40 1.91
N VAL A 82 5.06 -0.95 3.11
CA VAL A 82 5.90 -0.62 4.27
C VAL A 82 7.36 -0.98 4.00
N ARG A 83 7.63 -2.17 3.46
CA ARG A 83 9.00 -2.57 3.11
C ARG A 83 9.64 -1.63 2.10
N ARG A 84 8.88 -1.23 1.07
CA ARG A 84 9.37 -0.32 0.03
C ARG A 84 9.59 1.08 0.58
N ALA A 85 8.66 1.59 1.38
CA ALA A 85 8.81 2.89 2.03
C ALA A 85 10.02 2.90 2.96
N ASN A 86 10.17 1.90 3.83
CA ASN A 86 11.27 1.84 4.79
C ASN A 86 12.64 1.71 4.11
N SER A 87 12.76 0.94 3.03
CA SER A 87 14.04 0.80 2.31
C SER A 87 14.51 2.07 1.60
N GLU A 88 13.59 2.95 1.21
CA GLU A 88 13.92 4.24 0.58
C GLU A 88 14.22 5.33 1.63
N PHE A 89 13.53 5.28 2.77
CA PHE A 89 13.78 6.19 3.90
C PHE A 89 15.08 5.88 4.64
N ASP A 90 15.42 4.60 4.84
CA ASP A 90 16.68 4.22 5.49
C ASP A 90 17.89 4.64 4.65
N ALA A 91 17.81 4.54 3.31
CA ALA A 91 18.89 4.97 2.43
C ALA A 91 19.16 6.47 2.51
N LEU A 92 18.10 7.29 2.55
CA LEU A 92 18.23 8.75 2.69
C LEU A 92 18.65 9.18 4.10
N THR A 93 18.12 8.52 5.13
CA THR A 93 18.50 8.80 6.51
C THR A 93 19.96 8.43 6.74
N ALA A 94 20.43 7.31 6.17
CA ALA A 94 21.84 6.92 6.21
C ALA A 94 22.75 7.93 5.52
N ASP A 95 22.36 8.45 4.35
CA ASP A 95 23.12 9.49 3.64
C ASP A 95 23.20 10.80 4.44
N ILE A 96 22.08 11.25 5.03
CA ILE A 96 22.01 12.48 5.83
C ILE A 96 22.85 12.36 7.11
N VAL A 97 22.81 11.21 7.80
CA VAL A 97 23.63 10.96 8.99
C VAL A 97 25.12 10.91 8.62
N LYS A 98 25.48 10.37 7.45
CA LYS A 98 26.87 10.39 6.95
C LYS A 98 27.38 11.79 6.62
N GLU A 99 26.53 12.65 6.05
CA GLU A 99 26.88 14.03 5.73
C GLU A 99 26.93 14.93 6.97
N SER A 100 26.13 14.65 8.00
CA SER A 100 26.06 15.44 9.24
C SER A 100 27.04 14.99 10.34
N GLY A 101 27.68 13.84 10.15
CA GLY A 101 28.71 13.28 11.05
C GLY A 101 30.14 13.72 10.73
N LYS A 102 30.31 14.75 9.88
CA LYS A 102 31.60 15.39 9.59
C LYS A 102 31.57 16.87 9.95
#